data_AF-A0A6P1NTB9-F1
#
_entry.id   AF-A0A6P1NTB9-F1
#
_cell.length_a   1.000
_cell.length_b   1.000
_cell.length_c   1.000
_cell.angle_alpha   90.00
_cell.angle_beta   90.00
_cell.angle_gamma   90.00
#
_symmetry.space_group_name_H-M   'P 1'
#
loop_
_entity.id
_entity.type
_entity.pdbx_description
1 polymer ?
#
loop_
_entity_poly.entity_id
_entity_poly.type
_entity_poly.pdbx_seq_one_letter_code
_entity_poly.pdbx_strand_id
1 'polypeptide(L)'
;MKKFLLSAMFVGAVLTAQAQTNLTGTAATTRAVLSMSATEMARQMYNDLKLNEGQYIKVKALNQTRIDRYSEVERMYSNDPQMRDSKIREIDSQLDEEFAEILTPKQFTAYLEMGGKPTSTSTLPAESSTPSTTTMDSSAGSTISTSSSTSANMGTTATDSTNRNGNVTKYKKGDMEQKVKKDEMKMKEGDHKVKSEAGKFKVEDGDNKTKIESDKMKMESAHGEMKIKEGEEKLKTDSVRYKSDGKETKIITPAGKTKIEPNKVKTKTATTKKKVKN
;
A
#
# COMPACT_ATOMS: atom_id res chain seq x y z
N MET A 1 43.08 -15.11 45.32
CA MET A 1 41.68 -14.88 45.74
C MET A 1 41.53 -13.40 46.10
N LYS A 2 40.39 -12.75 45.82
CA LYS A 2 40.10 -11.28 45.94
C LYS A 2 40.16 -10.45 44.64
N LYS A 3 39.41 -10.81 43.58
CA LYS A 3 39.10 -9.90 42.45
C LYS A 3 37.77 -10.30 41.78
N PHE A 4 36.64 -10.23 42.49
CA PHE A 4 35.33 -10.59 41.93
C PHE A 4 34.14 -9.73 42.41
N LEU A 5 34.37 -8.55 42.98
CA LEU A 5 33.31 -7.86 43.76
C LEU A 5 33.00 -6.41 43.34
N LEU A 6 33.33 -5.96 42.14
CA LEU A 6 33.08 -4.56 41.78
C LEU A 6 32.93 -4.32 40.27
N SER A 7 31.80 -4.71 39.68
CA SER A 7 31.26 -4.03 38.48
C SER A 7 29.82 -4.47 38.22
N ALA A 8 28.98 -4.41 39.25
CA ALA A 8 27.53 -4.59 39.17
C ALA A 8 26.86 -3.22 39.35
N MET A 9 26.98 -2.32 38.36
CA MET A 9 26.20 -1.08 38.35
C MET A 9 26.21 -0.42 36.96
N PHE A 10 25.57 -1.05 35.97
CA PHE A 10 25.08 -0.34 34.79
C PHE A 10 23.85 -1.07 34.21
N VAL A 11 22.85 -1.29 35.07
CA VAL A 11 21.46 -1.56 34.64
C VAL A 11 20.85 -0.20 34.32
N GLY A 12 21.32 0.41 33.23
CA GLY A 12 20.70 1.58 32.64
C GLY A 12 19.42 1.12 31.97
N ALA A 13 18.30 1.38 32.62
CA ALA A 13 16.96 1.19 32.09
C ALA A 13 16.80 2.00 30.79
N VAL A 14 17.06 1.36 29.66
CA VAL A 14 16.52 1.80 28.37
C VAL A 14 15.08 1.29 28.34
N LEU A 15 14.21 1.99 29.07
CA LEU A 15 12.79 2.06 28.75
C LEU A 15 12.68 2.85 27.45
N THR A 16 12.98 2.22 26.32
CA THR A 16 12.35 2.64 25.08
C THR A 16 10.87 2.34 25.28
N ALA A 17 10.13 3.37 25.71
CA ALA A 17 8.72 3.48 25.46
C ALA A 17 8.54 3.38 23.94
N GLN A 18 8.51 2.17 23.43
CA GLN A 18 7.85 1.89 22.18
C GLN A 18 6.40 2.19 22.51
N ALA A 19 5.99 3.42 22.22
CA ALA A 19 4.61 3.71 21.93
C ALA A 19 4.25 2.81 20.75
N GLN A 20 3.96 1.54 21.05
CA GLN A 20 3.04 0.74 20.28
C GLN A 20 1.73 1.50 20.40
N THR A 21 1.60 2.55 19.59
CA THR A 21 0.31 3.03 19.15
C THR A 21 -0.32 1.80 18.55
N ASN A 22 -1.10 1.10 19.37
CA ASN A 22 -2.15 0.23 18.88
C ASN A 22 -2.95 1.13 17.95
N LEU A 23 -2.66 1.08 16.65
CA LEU A 23 -3.54 1.62 15.61
C LEU A 23 -4.78 0.72 15.65
N THR A 24 -5.58 0.84 16.69
CA THR A 24 -6.92 0.26 16.76
C THR A 24 -7.83 1.25 16.04
N GLY A 25 -8.48 0.79 14.97
CA GLY A 25 -9.42 1.59 14.18
C GLY A 25 -9.01 1.78 12.72
N THR A 26 -9.62 2.78 12.08
CA THR A 26 -9.56 3.06 10.63
C THR A 26 -8.14 3.05 10.06
N ALA A 27 -7.15 3.57 10.80
CA ALA A 27 -5.77 3.65 10.33
C ALA A 27 -5.09 2.28 10.13
N ALA A 28 -5.45 1.23 10.89
CA ALA A 28 -4.93 -0.12 10.64
C ALA A 28 -5.57 -0.73 9.39
N THR A 29 -6.88 -0.51 9.19
CA THR A 29 -7.59 -0.96 7.99
C THR A 29 -7.00 -0.33 6.74
N THR A 30 -6.70 0.98 6.75
CA THR A 30 -6.10 1.68 5.61
C THR A 30 -4.74 1.10 5.23
N ARG A 31 -3.86 0.85 6.21
CA ARG A 31 -2.55 0.22 5.93
C ARG A 31 -2.68 -1.19 5.37
N ALA A 32 -3.61 -2.00 5.89
CA ALA A 32 -3.88 -3.32 5.35
C ALA A 32 -4.35 -3.24 3.89
N VAL A 33 -5.27 -2.34 3.59
CA VAL A 33 -5.78 -2.11 2.24
C VAL A 33 -4.68 -1.61 1.29
N LEU A 34 -3.81 -0.70 1.72
CA LEU A 34 -2.68 -0.23 0.92
C LEU A 34 -1.60 -1.29 0.70
N SER A 35 -1.50 -2.27 1.60
CA SER A 35 -0.54 -3.38 1.46
C SER A 35 -1.02 -4.49 0.52
N MET A 36 -2.32 -4.62 0.31
CA MET A 36 -2.90 -5.61 -0.62
C MET A 36 -3.09 -5.00 -2.00
N SER A 37 -2.79 -5.77 -3.06
CA SER A 37 -3.07 -5.31 -4.41
C SER A 37 -4.57 -5.29 -4.71
N ALA A 38 -5.02 -4.39 -5.59
CA ALA A 38 -6.41 -4.36 -6.06
C ALA A 38 -6.87 -5.70 -6.66
N THR A 39 -5.93 -6.41 -7.29
CA THR A 39 -6.18 -7.74 -7.86
C THR A 39 -6.44 -8.80 -6.78
N GLU A 40 -5.69 -8.77 -5.68
CA GLU A 40 -5.88 -9.72 -4.56
C GLU A 40 -7.19 -9.46 -3.83
N MET A 41 -7.52 -8.20 -3.53
CA MET A 41 -8.81 -7.85 -2.92
C MET A 41 -9.99 -8.28 -3.81
N ALA A 42 -9.93 -7.98 -5.10
CA ALA A 42 -10.97 -8.40 -6.03
C ALA A 42 -11.09 -9.92 -6.14
N ARG A 43 -9.96 -10.65 -6.07
CA ARG A 43 -9.95 -12.11 -6.11
C ARG A 43 -10.56 -12.73 -4.86
N GLN A 44 -10.32 -12.13 -3.69
CA GLN A 44 -10.98 -12.53 -2.45
C GLN A 44 -12.49 -12.31 -2.56
N MET A 45 -12.92 -11.11 -2.96
CA MET A 45 -14.34 -10.79 -3.17
C MET A 45 -15.00 -11.69 -4.21
N TYR A 46 -14.29 -12.06 -5.27
CA TYR A 46 -14.77 -13.01 -6.28
C TYR A 46 -15.15 -14.35 -5.67
N ASN A 47 -14.27 -14.90 -4.83
CA ASN A 47 -14.46 -16.21 -4.19
C ASN A 47 -15.58 -16.18 -3.15
N ASP A 48 -15.64 -15.11 -2.36
CA ASP A 48 -16.54 -14.99 -1.21
C ASP A 48 -17.96 -14.61 -1.64
N LEU A 49 -18.09 -13.66 -2.59
CA LEU A 49 -19.39 -13.16 -3.06
C LEU A 49 -19.92 -13.90 -4.29
N LYS A 50 -19.17 -14.88 -4.82
CA LYS A 50 -19.50 -15.60 -6.06
C LYS A 50 -19.80 -14.64 -7.21
N LEU A 51 -18.91 -13.67 -7.42
CA LEU A 51 -19.08 -12.66 -8.47
C LEU A 51 -19.05 -13.30 -9.85
N ASN A 52 -19.82 -12.74 -10.80
CA ASN A 52 -19.64 -13.07 -12.20
C ASN A 52 -18.43 -12.31 -12.80
N GLU A 53 -17.99 -12.70 -14.00
CA GLU A 53 -16.80 -12.11 -14.66
C GLU A 53 -16.95 -10.59 -14.90
N GLY A 54 -18.14 -10.14 -15.29
CA GLY A 54 -18.42 -8.71 -15.50
C GLY A 54 -18.35 -7.90 -14.21
N GLN A 55 -18.93 -8.44 -13.12
CA GLN A 55 -18.85 -7.86 -11.79
C GLN A 55 -17.41 -7.83 -11.27
N TYR A 56 -16.64 -8.91 -11.49
CA TYR A 56 -15.23 -8.99 -11.09
C TYR A 56 -14.39 -7.87 -11.69
N ILE A 57 -14.53 -7.62 -13.00
CA ILE A 57 -13.79 -6.55 -13.68
C ILE A 57 -14.11 -5.18 -13.06
N LYS A 58 -15.40 -4.91 -12.80
CA LYS A 58 -15.85 -3.66 -12.18
C LYS A 58 -15.34 -3.52 -10.75
N VAL A 59 -15.48 -4.56 -9.94
CA VAL A 59 -14.99 -4.62 -8.55
C VAL A 59 -13.47 -4.42 -8.49
N LYS A 60 -12.72 -5.00 -9.42
CA LYS A 60 -11.27 -4.79 -9.53
C LYS A 60 -10.92 -3.33 -9.84
N ALA A 61 -11.61 -2.71 -10.80
CA ALA A 61 -11.42 -1.29 -11.10
C ALA A 61 -11.75 -0.41 -9.88
N LEU A 62 -12.81 -0.75 -9.16
CA LEU A 62 -13.24 -0.02 -7.97
C LEU A 62 -12.24 -0.16 -6.81
N ASN A 63 -11.70 -1.36 -6.60
CA ASN A 63 -10.64 -1.59 -5.63
C ASN A 63 -9.34 -0.86 -5.99
N GLN A 64 -9.04 -0.68 -7.28
CA GLN A 64 -7.92 0.17 -7.70
C GLN A 64 -8.18 1.64 -7.32
N THR A 65 -9.37 2.16 -7.65
CA THR A 65 -9.79 3.50 -7.25
C THR A 65 -9.71 3.71 -5.73
N ARG A 66 -10.08 2.69 -4.94
CA ARG A 66 -9.97 2.71 -3.48
C ARG A 66 -8.53 2.95 -3.03
N ILE A 67 -7.59 2.16 -3.55
CA ILE A 67 -6.15 2.29 -3.21
C ILE A 67 -5.65 3.68 -3.59
N ASP A 68 -5.98 4.15 -4.80
CA ASP A 68 -5.54 5.44 -5.31
C ASP A 68 -6.05 6.58 -4.41
N ARG A 69 -7.35 6.60 -4.07
CA ARG A 69 -7.95 7.62 -3.19
C ARG A 69 -7.37 7.57 -1.77
N TYR A 70 -7.13 6.38 -1.21
CA TYR A 70 -6.51 6.24 0.11
C TYR A 70 -5.07 6.78 0.13
N SER A 71 -4.27 6.43 -0.89
CA SER A 71 -2.89 6.91 -0.97
C SER A 71 -2.81 8.43 -1.05
N GLU A 72 -3.75 9.06 -1.78
CA GLU A 72 -3.82 10.51 -1.88
C GLU A 72 -4.24 11.17 -0.56
N VAL A 73 -5.20 10.57 0.17
CA VAL A 73 -5.60 11.04 1.51
C VAL A 73 -4.47 10.88 2.54
N GLU A 74 -3.72 9.77 2.52
CA GLU A 74 -2.54 9.61 3.37
C GLU A 74 -1.48 10.67 3.08
N ARG A 75 -1.28 11.01 1.80
CA ARG A 75 -0.33 12.04 1.37
C ARG A 75 -0.75 13.43 1.84
N MET A 76 -2.00 13.82 1.55
CA MET A 76 -2.53 15.16 1.85
C MET A 76 -2.67 15.42 3.36
N TYR A 77 -3.01 14.39 4.14
CA TYR A 77 -3.31 14.50 5.57
C TYR A 77 -2.32 13.73 6.44
N SER A 78 -1.07 13.64 6.00
CA SER A 78 0.02 12.99 6.74
C SER A 78 0.24 13.61 8.14
N ASN A 79 0.01 14.91 8.28
CA ASN A 79 0.17 15.66 9.54
C ASN A 79 -1.10 15.77 10.38
N ASP A 80 -2.27 15.42 9.84
CA ASP A 80 -3.57 15.51 10.53
C ASP A 80 -4.29 14.16 10.49
N PRO A 81 -4.07 13.30 11.50
CA PRO A 81 -4.68 11.98 11.54
C PRO A 81 -6.21 12.04 11.67
N GLN A 82 -6.77 13.08 12.30
CA GLN A 82 -8.23 13.19 12.46
C GLN A 82 -8.90 13.49 11.12
N MET A 83 -8.37 14.45 10.36
CA MET A 83 -8.90 14.74 9.03
C MET A 83 -8.68 13.57 8.06
N ARG A 84 -7.52 12.91 8.12
CA ARG A 84 -7.25 11.70 7.34
C ARG A 84 -8.32 10.63 7.58
N ASP A 85 -8.58 10.31 8.84
CA ASP A 85 -9.55 9.28 9.21
C ASP A 85 -11.00 9.67 8.85
N SER A 86 -11.31 10.98 8.87
CA SER A 86 -12.59 11.50 8.38
C SER A 86 -12.73 11.31 6.87
N LYS A 87 -11.68 11.60 6.09
CA LYS A 87 -11.69 11.48 4.63
C LYS A 87 -11.70 10.04 4.16
N ILE A 88 -11.01 9.14 4.87
CA ILE A 88 -11.09 7.70 4.62
C ILE A 88 -12.53 7.21 4.78
N ARG A 89 -13.22 7.62 5.86
CA ARG A 89 -14.64 7.26 6.07
C ARG A 89 -15.57 7.77 4.97
N GLU A 90 -15.33 8.99 4.48
CA GLU A 90 -16.08 9.56 3.36
C GLU A 90 -15.85 8.75 2.07
N ILE A 91 -14.61 8.37 1.77
CA ILE A 91 -14.27 7.51 0.63
C ILE A 91 -14.95 6.15 0.76
N ASP A 92 -14.95 5.55 1.96
CA ASP A 92 -15.63 4.27 2.21
C ASP A 92 -17.12 4.36 1.92
N SER A 93 -17.78 5.43 2.34
CA SER A 93 -19.20 5.63 2.05
C SER A 93 -19.48 5.71 0.56
N GLN A 94 -18.67 6.46 -0.20
CA GLN A 94 -18.83 6.60 -1.65
C GLN A 94 -18.60 5.28 -2.38
N LEU A 95 -17.57 4.52 -1.98
CA LEU A 95 -17.29 3.22 -2.58
C LEU A 95 -18.37 2.19 -2.24
N ASP A 96 -18.92 2.23 -1.02
CA ASP A 96 -20.02 1.35 -0.63
C ASP A 96 -21.27 1.61 -1.50
N GLU A 97 -21.55 2.87 -1.87
CA GLU A 97 -22.60 3.23 -2.84
C GLU A 97 -22.31 2.67 -4.24
N GLU A 98 -21.10 2.86 -4.76
CA GLU A 98 -20.71 2.33 -6.08
C GLU A 98 -20.73 0.77 -6.09
N PHE A 99 -20.39 0.12 -4.97
CA PHE A 99 -20.51 -1.34 -4.82
C PHE A 99 -21.97 -1.79 -4.87
N ALA A 100 -22.89 -1.05 -4.26
CA ALA A 100 -24.32 -1.38 -4.28
C ALA A 100 -24.91 -1.37 -5.71
N GLU A 101 -24.36 -0.58 -6.63
CA GLU A 101 -24.78 -0.57 -8.04
C GLU A 101 -24.28 -1.78 -8.83
N ILE A 102 -23.12 -2.34 -8.45
CA ILE A 102 -22.46 -3.45 -9.17
C ILE A 102 -22.93 -4.81 -8.64
N LEU A 103 -23.12 -4.89 -7.33
CA LEU A 103 -23.45 -6.12 -6.62
C LEU A 103 -24.97 -6.33 -6.59
N THR A 104 -25.38 -7.59 -6.61
CA THR A 104 -26.78 -7.91 -6.28
C THR A 104 -27.04 -7.62 -4.80
N PRO A 105 -28.29 -7.35 -4.38
CA PRO A 105 -28.60 -7.06 -2.98
C PRO A 105 -28.04 -8.09 -1.99
N LYS A 106 -28.13 -9.39 -2.33
CA LYS A 106 -27.57 -10.48 -1.51
C LYS A 106 -26.04 -10.42 -1.40
N GLN A 107 -25.35 -10.11 -2.50
CA GLN A 107 -23.89 -9.97 -2.52
C GLN A 107 -23.45 -8.73 -1.74
N PHE A 108 -24.22 -7.65 -1.82
CA PHE A 108 -23.93 -6.43 -1.07
C PHE A 108 -24.07 -6.63 0.44
N THR A 109 -25.10 -7.34 0.90
CA THR A 109 -25.22 -7.73 2.33
C THR A 109 -24.00 -8.54 2.79
N ALA A 110 -23.59 -9.56 2.02
CA ALA A 110 -22.42 -10.36 2.35
C ALA A 110 -21.11 -9.53 2.35
N TYR A 111 -20.98 -8.56 1.46
CA TYR A 111 -19.86 -7.62 1.45
C TYR A 111 -19.79 -6.78 2.74
N LEU A 112 -20.92 -6.28 3.24
CA LEU A 112 -20.95 -5.52 4.49
C LEU A 112 -20.54 -6.39 5.71
N GLU A 113 -20.96 -7.65 5.72
CA GLU A 113 -20.57 -8.62 6.75
C GLU A 113 -19.05 -8.92 6.73
N MET A 114 -18.46 -9.05 5.53
CA MET A 114 -17.00 -9.23 5.37
C MET A 114 -16.18 -8.03 5.86
N GLY A 115 -16.73 -6.82 5.72
CA GLY A 115 -16.08 -5.58 6.15
C GLY A 115 -16.03 -5.39 7.68
N GLY A 116 -16.62 -6.31 8.46
CA GLY A 116 -16.70 -6.21 9.93
C GLY A 116 -17.54 -5.02 10.42
N LYS A 117 -18.28 -4.35 9.52
CA LYS A 117 -19.29 -3.37 9.92
C LYS A 117 -20.50 -4.17 10.41
N PRO A 118 -20.96 -3.99 11.65
CA PRO A 118 -22.19 -4.66 12.09
C PRO A 118 -23.30 -4.17 11.19
N THR A 119 -23.81 -5.06 10.33
CA THR A 119 -25.02 -4.82 9.58
C THR A 119 -26.10 -4.57 10.62
N SER A 120 -26.56 -3.32 10.71
CA SER A 120 -27.71 -2.99 11.53
C SER A 120 -28.89 -3.67 10.85
N THR A 121 -29.14 -4.92 11.25
CA THR A 121 -30.24 -5.74 10.77
C THR A 121 -31.51 -4.94 11.01
N SER A 122 -32.04 -4.35 9.94
CA SER A 122 -33.38 -3.81 9.90
C SER A 122 -34.32 -4.99 10.14
N THR A 123 -34.70 -5.18 11.41
CA THR A 123 -35.80 -6.03 11.82
C THR A 123 -37.06 -5.50 11.14
N LEU A 124 -37.40 -6.05 9.99
CA LEU A 124 -38.75 -5.96 9.45
C LEU A 124 -39.66 -6.79 10.38
N PRO A 125 -40.75 -6.22 10.91
CA PRO A 125 -41.65 -6.92 11.79
C PRO A 125 -42.42 -7.97 10.98
N ALA A 126 -42.36 -9.21 11.42
CA ALA A 126 -43.22 -10.27 10.93
C ALA A 126 -44.68 -9.91 11.23
N GLU A 127 -45.51 -9.92 10.19
CA GLU A 127 -46.96 -9.88 10.30
C GLU A 127 -47.45 -11.09 11.09
N SER A 128 -48.06 -10.83 12.26
CA SER A 128 -49.04 -11.73 12.85
C SER A 128 -50.16 -10.91 13.48
N SER A 129 -51.29 -10.91 12.77
CA SER A 129 -52.68 -10.75 13.23
C SER A 129 -52.93 -10.73 14.75
N THR A 130 -53.47 -9.62 15.28
CA THR A 130 -54.84 -9.45 15.85
C THR A 130 -54.98 -8.13 16.64
N PRO A 131 -56.21 -7.57 16.76
CA PRO A 131 -56.42 -6.17 17.14
C PRO A 131 -56.57 -6.00 18.65
N SER A 132 -55.98 -4.93 19.20
CA SER A 132 -56.32 -4.42 20.53
C SER A 132 -56.14 -2.91 20.57
N THR A 133 -57.28 -2.24 20.49
CA THR A 133 -57.54 -0.85 20.85
C THR A 133 -56.90 -0.46 22.18
N THR A 134 -56.25 0.71 22.26
CA THR A 134 -56.48 1.80 23.26
C THR A 134 -55.45 2.95 23.05
N THR A 135 -55.94 4.08 22.52
CA THR A 135 -55.76 5.50 22.95
C THR A 135 -54.73 5.77 24.07
N MET A 136 -53.80 6.75 24.09
CA MET A 136 -53.79 8.22 23.88
C MET A 136 -52.31 8.67 23.99
N ASP A 137 -51.77 9.56 23.14
CA ASP A 137 -51.56 11.01 23.34
C ASP A 137 -50.07 11.42 23.53
N SER A 138 -49.76 12.66 23.11
CA SER A 138 -48.57 13.51 23.33
C SER A 138 -47.34 13.28 22.43
N SER A 139 -47.13 14.08 21.38
CA SER A 139 -46.60 15.46 21.38
C SER A 139 -45.11 15.59 21.71
N ALA A 140 -44.27 15.69 20.68
CA ALA A 140 -43.13 16.65 20.63
C ALA A 140 -42.48 16.60 19.23
N GLY A 141 -42.72 17.64 18.44
CA GLY A 141 -42.07 17.84 17.15
C GLY A 141 -40.61 18.27 17.32
N SER A 142 -39.71 17.64 16.57
CA SER A 142 -38.31 18.07 16.42
C SER A 142 -38.03 18.28 14.94
N THR A 143 -37.97 19.53 14.54
CA THR A 143 -37.64 20.01 13.19
C THR A 143 -36.15 19.82 12.92
N ILE A 144 -35.82 18.93 11.98
CA ILE A 144 -34.45 18.76 11.48
C ILE A 144 -34.17 19.84 10.43
N SER A 145 -33.19 20.69 10.73
CA SER A 145 -32.70 21.74 9.85
C SER A 145 -31.68 21.18 8.86
N THR A 146 -32.05 21.15 7.59
CA THR A 146 -31.15 20.87 6.45
C THR A 146 -30.23 22.06 6.23
N SER A 147 -28.94 21.91 6.52
CA SER A 147 -27.90 22.89 6.18
C SER A 147 -27.17 22.46 4.92
N SER A 148 -27.56 23.06 3.80
CA SER A 148 -26.84 23.01 2.53
C SER A 148 -25.60 23.92 2.62
N SER A 149 -24.41 23.33 2.71
CA SER A 149 -23.16 24.06 2.58
C SER A 149 -22.71 24.08 1.11
N THR A 150 -22.88 25.25 0.49
CA THR A 150 -22.31 25.59 -0.81
C THR A 150 -20.80 25.73 -0.68
N SER A 151 -20.04 24.76 -1.20
CA SER A 151 -18.58 24.83 -1.27
C SER A 151 -18.14 25.75 -2.41
N ALA A 152 -17.46 26.83 -2.04
CA ALA A 152 -16.90 27.80 -2.95
C ALA A 152 -15.73 27.18 -3.75
N ASN A 153 -15.89 27.26 -5.07
CA ASN A 153 -14.96 26.82 -6.09
C ASN A 153 -13.71 27.73 -6.11
N MET A 154 -12.58 27.30 -5.54
CA MET A 154 -11.29 27.99 -5.71
C MET A 154 -10.67 27.59 -7.06
N GLY A 155 -10.63 28.57 -7.97
CA GLY A 155 -10.03 28.44 -9.30
C GLY A 155 -8.54 28.13 -9.22
N THR A 156 -8.17 26.93 -9.66
CA THR A 156 -6.82 26.65 -10.16
C THR A 156 -6.88 26.65 -11.68
N THR A 157 -6.22 27.61 -12.31
CA THR A 157 -6.09 27.71 -13.76
C THR A 157 -5.23 26.56 -14.28
N ALA A 158 -5.87 25.41 -14.52
CA ALA A 158 -5.29 24.32 -15.29
C ALA A 158 -5.15 24.80 -16.75
N THR A 159 -3.91 25.02 -17.19
CA THR A 159 -3.63 25.31 -18.59
C THR A 159 -3.59 23.99 -19.35
N ASP A 160 -4.76 23.51 -19.77
CA ASP A 160 -4.88 22.27 -20.55
C ASP A 160 -4.53 22.53 -22.01
N SER A 161 -3.24 22.42 -22.36
CA SER A 161 -2.79 22.54 -23.75
C SER A 161 -2.92 21.17 -24.44
N THR A 162 -4.13 20.81 -24.86
CA THR A 162 -4.36 19.57 -25.63
C THR A 162 -3.91 19.76 -27.08
N ASN A 163 -2.66 19.41 -27.39
CA ASN A 163 -2.20 19.37 -28.78
C ASN A 163 -2.77 18.11 -29.47
N ARG A 164 -3.89 18.28 -30.21
CA ARG A 164 -4.54 17.26 -31.03
C ARG A 164 -3.74 16.91 -32.30
N ASN A 165 -2.46 16.58 -32.13
CA ASN A 165 -1.72 15.84 -33.16
C ASN A 165 -1.33 14.49 -32.55
N GLY A 166 -2.22 13.52 -32.79
CA GLY A 166 -2.30 12.14 -32.33
C GLY A 166 -1.16 11.56 -31.49
N ASN A 167 -1.56 10.95 -30.37
CA ASN A 167 -0.83 9.91 -29.60
C ASN A 167 0.07 10.37 -28.44
N VAL A 168 0.06 11.65 -28.06
CA VAL A 168 0.77 12.12 -26.87
C VAL A 168 -0.11 13.09 -26.06
N THR A 169 -0.50 12.67 -24.85
CA THR A 169 -1.13 13.57 -23.88
C THR A 169 -0.05 14.08 -22.93
N LYS A 170 0.12 15.40 -22.85
CA LYS A 170 0.99 16.05 -21.87
C LYS A 170 0.13 16.85 -20.91
N TYR A 171 0.36 16.66 -19.62
CA TYR A 171 -0.25 17.41 -18.55
C TYR A 171 0.85 18.07 -17.73
N LYS A 172 0.70 19.35 -17.40
CA LYS A 172 1.63 20.08 -16.56
C LYS A 172 0.85 20.94 -15.56
N LYS A 173 1.09 20.74 -14.27
CA LYS A 173 0.48 21.52 -13.19
C LYS A 173 1.54 21.78 -12.12
N GLY A 174 1.96 23.04 -11.98
CA GLY A 174 3.10 23.38 -11.12
C GLY A 174 4.37 22.64 -11.55
N ASP A 175 5.02 21.97 -10.59
CA ASP A 175 6.23 21.16 -10.81
C ASP A 175 5.93 19.73 -11.30
N MET A 176 4.65 19.35 -11.35
CA MET A 176 4.22 18.06 -11.87
C MET A 176 4.12 18.11 -13.40
N GLU A 177 4.86 17.22 -14.07
CA GLU A 177 4.76 16.96 -15.51
C GLU A 177 4.44 15.49 -15.76
N GLN A 178 3.31 15.24 -16.41
CA GLN A 178 2.89 13.90 -16.84
C GLN A 178 2.82 13.86 -18.37
N LYS A 179 3.43 12.83 -18.95
CA LYS A 179 3.40 12.57 -20.39
C LYS A 179 2.98 11.12 -20.63
N VAL A 180 1.84 10.96 -21.29
CA VAL A 180 1.29 9.68 -21.69
C VAL A 180 1.43 9.55 -23.19
N LYS A 181 2.00 8.44 -23.65
CA LYS A 181 1.95 7.99 -25.04
C LYS A 181 1.42 6.56 -25.06
N LYS A 182 1.10 6.05 -26.26
CA LYS A 182 0.86 4.62 -26.45
C LYS A 182 2.03 3.80 -25.85
N ASP A 183 1.69 2.95 -24.88
CA ASP A 183 2.59 2.04 -24.15
C ASP A 183 3.72 2.70 -23.33
N GLU A 184 3.74 4.03 -23.18
CA GLU A 184 4.74 4.77 -22.40
C GLU A 184 4.05 5.80 -21.48
N MET A 185 4.29 5.71 -20.18
CA MET A 185 3.91 6.74 -19.21
C MET A 185 5.15 7.32 -18.56
N LYS A 186 5.22 8.65 -18.47
CA LYS A 186 6.24 9.38 -17.74
C LYS A 186 5.55 10.34 -16.78
N MET A 187 5.95 10.31 -15.52
CA MET A 187 5.60 11.33 -14.53
C MET A 187 6.88 11.88 -13.93
N LYS A 188 6.89 13.18 -13.68
CA LYS A 188 7.94 13.87 -12.96
C LYS A 188 7.30 14.86 -12.00
N GLU A 189 7.72 14.86 -10.74
CA GLU A 189 7.33 15.83 -9.73
C GLU A 189 8.56 16.12 -8.87
N GLY A 190 9.14 17.32 -9.02
CA GLY A 190 10.44 17.64 -8.42
C GLY A 190 11.54 16.66 -8.84
N ASP A 191 12.14 15.99 -7.85
CA ASP A 191 13.19 14.97 -8.03
C ASP A 191 12.63 13.55 -8.26
N HIS A 192 11.33 13.34 -8.02
CA HIS A 192 10.68 12.07 -8.26
C HIS A 192 10.36 11.91 -9.76
N LYS A 193 10.76 10.78 -10.35
CA LYS A 193 10.45 10.42 -11.73
C LYS A 193 9.97 8.99 -11.81
N VAL A 194 8.82 8.79 -12.45
CA VAL A 194 8.29 7.46 -12.77
C VAL A 194 8.22 7.32 -14.28
N LYS A 195 8.74 6.22 -14.80
CA LYS A 195 8.61 5.85 -16.21
C LYS A 195 8.15 4.40 -16.32
N SER A 196 7.02 4.16 -16.97
CA SER A 196 6.61 2.84 -17.44
C SER A 196 6.67 2.78 -18.96
N GLU A 197 7.17 1.68 -19.50
CA GLU A 197 7.24 1.42 -20.94
C GLU A 197 7.22 -0.08 -21.16
N ALA A 198 6.15 -0.63 -21.76
CA ALA A 198 6.00 -2.04 -22.18
C ALA A 198 6.86 -3.06 -21.40
N GLY A 199 6.41 -3.44 -20.19
CA GLY A 199 7.10 -4.42 -19.34
C GLY A 199 8.37 -3.91 -18.64
N LYS A 200 8.70 -2.63 -18.78
CA LYS A 200 9.75 -1.94 -18.03
C LYS A 200 9.13 -0.89 -17.13
N PHE A 201 9.56 -0.88 -15.88
CA PHE A 201 9.17 0.11 -14.89
C PHE A 201 10.43 0.70 -14.27
N LYS A 202 10.51 2.03 -14.20
CA LYS A 202 11.63 2.76 -13.65
C LYS A 202 11.13 3.85 -12.71
N VAL A 203 11.66 3.87 -11.50
CA VAL A 203 11.42 4.92 -10.50
C VAL A 203 12.76 5.53 -10.14
N GLU A 204 12.85 6.85 -10.13
CA GLU A 204 13.96 7.62 -9.59
C GLU A 204 13.41 8.54 -8.50
N ASP A 205 14.09 8.59 -7.36
CA ASP A 205 13.76 9.44 -6.22
C ASP A 205 15.08 9.89 -5.59
N GLY A 206 15.53 11.10 -5.92
CA GLY A 206 16.86 11.59 -5.55
C GLY A 206 17.97 10.65 -6.03
N ASP A 207 18.78 10.14 -5.09
CA ASP A 207 19.86 9.18 -5.35
C ASP A 207 19.37 7.73 -5.50
N ASN A 208 18.11 7.46 -5.21
CA ASN A 208 17.55 6.13 -5.27
C ASN A 208 16.95 5.87 -6.66
N LYS A 209 17.26 4.70 -7.22
CA LYS A 209 16.66 4.27 -8.49
C LYS A 209 16.26 2.80 -8.45
N THR A 210 15.06 2.52 -8.92
CA THR A 210 14.56 1.16 -9.09
C THR A 210 14.19 0.94 -10.54
N LYS A 211 14.68 -0.15 -11.13
CA LYS A 211 14.35 -0.59 -12.49
C LYS A 211 13.88 -2.04 -12.43
N ILE A 212 12.68 -2.27 -12.92
CA ILE A 212 12.07 -3.59 -13.06
C ILE A 212 11.85 -3.83 -14.55
N GLU A 213 12.32 -4.96 -15.05
CA GLU A 213 12.06 -5.54 -16.36
C GLU A 213 11.62 -6.99 -16.12
N SER A 214 10.98 -7.66 -17.09
CA SER A 214 10.37 -8.98 -16.91
C SER A 214 11.21 -9.99 -16.12
N ASP A 215 12.52 -10.09 -16.40
CA ASP A 215 13.42 -11.06 -15.77
C ASP A 215 14.52 -10.40 -14.92
N LYS A 216 14.41 -9.10 -14.67
CA LYS A 216 15.49 -8.33 -14.07
C LYS A 216 14.97 -7.22 -13.17
N MET A 217 15.43 -7.26 -11.92
CA MET A 217 15.26 -6.17 -10.97
C MET A 217 16.61 -5.55 -10.68
N LYS A 218 16.67 -4.22 -10.64
CA LYS A 218 17.85 -3.46 -10.25
C LYS A 218 17.45 -2.32 -9.34
N MET A 219 18.02 -2.27 -8.14
CA MET A 219 17.86 -1.18 -7.20
C MET A 219 19.24 -0.55 -6.95
N GLU A 220 19.34 0.77 -7.02
CA GLU A 220 20.50 1.53 -6.56
C GLU A 220 20.05 2.55 -5.54
N SER A 221 20.91 2.78 -4.55
CA SER A 221 20.83 3.86 -3.57
C SER A 221 22.23 4.43 -3.36
N ALA A 222 22.32 5.50 -2.56
CA ALA A 222 23.61 6.05 -2.14
C ALA A 222 24.52 5.02 -1.42
N HIS A 223 23.95 3.96 -0.84
CA HIS A 223 24.67 2.97 -0.03
C HIS A 223 24.91 1.63 -0.74
N GLY A 224 24.40 1.45 -1.96
CA GLY A 224 24.64 0.22 -2.69
C GLY A 224 23.77 -0.03 -3.91
N GLU A 225 24.04 -1.18 -4.53
CA GLU A 225 23.39 -1.67 -5.73
C GLU A 225 22.96 -3.13 -5.50
N MET A 226 21.68 -3.41 -5.69
CA MET A 226 21.12 -4.77 -5.76
C MET A 226 20.68 -5.08 -7.20
N LYS A 227 20.98 -6.28 -7.69
CA LYS A 227 20.58 -6.78 -9.00
C LYS A 227 20.09 -8.22 -8.86
N ILE A 228 18.90 -8.49 -9.38
CA ILE A 228 18.36 -9.83 -9.56
C ILE A 228 18.18 -10.03 -11.06
N LYS A 229 18.74 -11.10 -11.62
CA LYS A 229 18.55 -11.48 -13.03
C LYS A 229 18.55 -13.00 -13.16
N GLU A 230 17.48 -13.58 -13.70
CA GLU A 230 17.44 -15.02 -14.04
C GLU A 230 17.87 -15.94 -12.87
N GLY A 231 17.42 -15.63 -11.64
CA GLY A 231 17.78 -16.38 -10.43
C GLY A 231 19.18 -16.07 -9.86
N GLU A 232 19.96 -15.22 -10.52
CA GLU A 232 21.20 -14.66 -9.96
C GLU A 232 20.91 -13.40 -9.16
N GLU A 233 21.30 -13.40 -7.88
CA GLU A 233 21.22 -12.26 -6.98
C GLU A 233 22.62 -11.67 -6.74
N LYS A 234 22.75 -10.35 -6.85
CA LYS A 234 23.97 -9.61 -6.55
C LYS A 234 23.62 -8.43 -5.67
N LEU A 235 24.38 -8.24 -4.59
CA LEU A 235 24.33 -7.04 -3.77
C LEU A 235 25.75 -6.49 -3.64
N LYS A 236 25.89 -5.18 -3.80
CA LYS A 236 27.14 -4.46 -3.58
C LYS A 236 26.85 -3.26 -2.71
N THR A 237 27.47 -3.22 -1.54
CA THR A 237 27.56 -2.04 -0.68
C THR A 237 29.04 -1.68 -0.51
N ASP A 238 29.32 -0.64 0.26
CA ASP A 238 30.69 -0.21 0.56
C ASP A 238 31.49 -1.30 1.31
N SER A 239 30.80 -2.07 2.16
CA SER A 239 31.41 -3.07 3.03
C SER A 239 31.13 -4.51 2.60
N VAL A 240 30.13 -4.77 1.78
CA VAL A 240 29.73 -6.15 1.45
C VAL A 240 29.51 -6.30 -0.04
N ARG A 241 30.10 -7.34 -0.63
CA ARG A 241 29.69 -7.83 -1.95
C ARG A 241 29.16 -9.24 -1.81
N TYR A 242 27.92 -9.43 -2.20
CA TYR A 242 27.22 -10.70 -2.23
C TYR A 242 26.89 -11.05 -3.69
N LYS A 243 27.04 -12.33 -4.03
CA LYS A 243 26.58 -12.90 -5.29
C LYS A 243 26.10 -14.33 -5.05
N SER A 244 24.91 -14.68 -5.54
CA SER A 244 24.36 -16.02 -5.53
C SER A 244 23.79 -16.38 -6.91
N ASP A 245 24.05 -17.59 -7.41
CA ASP A 245 23.56 -18.08 -8.70
C ASP A 245 22.85 -19.45 -8.60
N GLY A 246 22.36 -19.80 -7.41
CA GLY A 246 21.71 -21.07 -7.10
C GLY A 246 22.68 -22.26 -6.96
N LYS A 247 23.88 -22.19 -7.55
CA LYS A 247 24.93 -23.21 -7.40
C LYS A 247 26.00 -22.78 -6.41
N GLU A 248 26.24 -21.48 -6.30
CA GLU A 248 27.27 -20.94 -5.44
C GLU A 248 26.83 -19.62 -4.83
N THR A 249 27.20 -19.40 -3.56
CA THR A 249 27.09 -18.10 -2.89
C THR A 249 28.47 -17.58 -2.52
N LYS A 250 28.80 -16.36 -2.97
CA LYS A 250 30.03 -15.63 -2.66
C LYS A 250 29.70 -14.42 -1.80
N ILE A 251 30.35 -14.32 -0.64
CA ILE A 251 30.27 -13.17 0.27
C ILE A 251 31.68 -12.61 0.44
N ILE A 252 31.86 -11.33 0.16
CA ILE A 252 33.11 -10.60 0.34
C ILE A 252 32.85 -9.48 1.34
N THR A 253 33.59 -9.48 2.42
CA THR A 253 33.61 -8.44 3.45
C THR A 253 35.05 -7.97 3.67
N PRO A 254 35.30 -6.86 4.38
CA PRO A 254 36.64 -6.46 4.81
C PRO A 254 37.39 -7.57 5.56
N ALA A 255 36.67 -8.41 6.33
CA ALA A 255 37.26 -9.50 7.10
C ALA A 255 37.71 -10.69 6.23
N GLY A 256 37.13 -10.86 5.04
CA GLY A 256 37.50 -11.97 4.17
C GLY A 256 36.50 -12.30 3.06
N LYS A 257 36.75 -13.43 2.41
CA LYS A 257 35.92 -13.98 1.34
C LYS A 257 35.42 -15.35 1.74
N THR A 258 34.10 -15.53 1.71
CA THR A 258 33.42 -16.79 1.95
C THR A 258 32.76 -17.25 0.66
N LYS A 259 32.99 -18.51 0.29
CA LYS A 259 32.42 -19.16 -0.89
C LYS A 259 31.72 -20.44 -0.44
N ILE A 260 30.43 -20.54 -0.72
CA ILE A 260 29.55 -21.64 -0.33
C ILE A 260 29.11 -22.35 -1.62
N GLU A 261 29.41 -23.64 -1.71
CA GLU A 261 28.94 -24.60 -2.72
C GLU A 261 28.14 -25.68 -1.98
N PRO A 262 27.26 -26.49 -2.63
CA PRO A 262 26.36 -27.43 -1.95
C PRO A 262 27.03 -28.35 -0.92
N ASN A 263 28.27 -28.77 -1.18
CA ASN A 263 29.03 -29.70 -0.32
C ASN A 263 30.30 -29.07 0.27
N LYS A 264 30.47 -27.74 0.19
CA LYS A 264 31.76 -27.13 0.51
C LYS A 264 31.67 -25.67 0.90
N VAL A 265 32.32 -25.32 2.01
CA VAL A 265 32.52 -23.94 2.43
C VAL A 265 34.02 -23.60 2.41
N LYS A 266 34.39 -22.55 1.70
CA LYS A 266 35.76 -22.03 1.60
C LYS A 266 35.79 -20.63 2.19
N THR A 267 36.56 -20.42 3.25
CA THR A 267 36.74 -19.10 3.87
C THR A 267 38.20 -18.68 3.76
N LYS A 268 38.44 -17.49 3.22
CA LYS A 268 39.76 -16.86 3.15
C LYS A 268 39.68 -15.56 3.95
N THR A 269 40.24 -15.56 5.15
CA THR A 269 40.44 -14.31 5.91
C THR A 269 41.74 -13.64 5.48
N ALA A 270 41.92 -12.37 5.82
CA ALA A 270 43.15 -11.63 5.51
C ALA A 270 44.41 -12.30 6.11
N THR A 271 44.26 -13.05 7.20
CA THR A 271 45.37 -13.65 7.96
C THR A 271 45.49 -15.16 7.85
N THR A 272 44.51 -15.90 7.29
CA THR A 272 44.62 -17.38 7.20
C THR A 272 43.68 -17.99 6.13
N LYS A 273 44.16 -18.99 5.38
CA LYS A 273 43.32 -19.82 4.48
C LYS A 273 42.83 -21.04 5.26
N LYS A 274 41.53 -21.16 5.58
CA LYS A 274 40.96 -22.35 6.22
C LYS A 274 39.96 -23.03 5.25
N LYS A 275 40.17 -24.32 4.97
CA LYS A 275 39.31 -25.14 4.10
C LYS A 275 38.60 -26.18 4.98
N VAL A 276 37.27 -26.11 5.07
CA VAL A 276 36.46 -27.10 5.77
C VAL A 276 35.74 -27.94 4.72
N LYS A 277 35.89 -29.27 4.80
CA LYS A 277 35.05 -30.21 4.04
C LYS A 277 33.95 -30.66 4.99
N ASN A 278 32.69 -30.59 4.54
CA ASN A 278 31.62 -31.38 5.15
C ASN A 278 31.75 -32.83 4.70
#